data_AF-A0A940LW80-F1
#
_entry.id   AF-A0A940LW80-F1
#
_cell.length_a   1.000
_cell.length_b   1.000
_cell.length_c   1.000
_cell.angle_alpha   90.00
_cell.angle_beta   90.00
_cell.angle_gamma   90.00
#
_symmetry.space_group_name_H-M   'P 1'
#
loop_
_entity.id
_entity.type
_entity.pdbx_description
1 polymer ?
#
loop_
_entity_poly.entity_id
_entity_poly.type
_entity_poly.pdbx_seq_one_letter_code
_entity_poly.pdbx_strand_id
1 'polypeptide(L)'
;MARITGAKAHAARLKRIQGEEMVREVGKALYVAGNMIEVEAEISITTGSVSGKGHVPSKPGQPPNRDTGMLDGNIETVLVEPLKVEISSNAPYSAALEFGTSKMAARPFMRPAAQKKKAEAVELVRRAVKKVVDQAGRGIPRG
;
A
#
# COMPACT_ATOMS: atom_id res chain seq x y z
N MET A 1 21.87 0.84 46.16
CA MET A 1 21.57 0.65 44.72
C MET A 1 20.13 0.17 44.59
N ALA A 2 19.27 0.91 43.87
CA ALA A 2 17.87 0.53 43.70
C ALA A 2 17.75 -0.70 42.77
N ARG A 3 17.05 -1.76 43.21
CA ARG A 3 16.66 -2.88 42.35
C ARG A 3 15.52 -2.43 41.44
N ILE A 4 15.77 -2.38 40.13
CA ILE A 4 14.70 -2.17 39.15
C ILE A 4 14.03 -3.52 38.90
N THR A 5 12.91 -3.77 39.57
CA THR A 5 12.06 -4.95 39.33
C THR A 5 11.45 -4.87 37.93
N GLY A 6 11.42 -5.98 37.19
CA GLY A 6 10.83 -6.03 35.83
C GLY A 6 11.74 -5.56 34.68
N ALA A 7 12.99 -5.15 34.92
CA ALA A 7 13.90 -4.72 33.85
C ALA A 7 14.16 -5.80 32.79
N LYS A 8 14.36 -7.07 33.20
CA LYS A 8 14.54 -8.21 32.27
C LYS A 8 13.31 -8.47 31.41
N ALA A 9 12.13 -8.42 32.04
CA ALA A 9 10.84 -8.52 31.37
C ALA A 9 10.68 -7.40 30.32
N HIS A 10 10.98 -6.16 30.69
CA HIS A 10 10.91 -5.03 29.76
C HIS A 10 11.88 -5.18 28.57
N ALA A 11 13.13 -5.57 28.82
CA ALA A 11 14.13 -5.80 27.77
C ALA A 11 13.70 -6.93 26.80
N ALA A 12 13.15 -8.03 27.32
CA ALA A 12 12.62 -9.12 26.50
C ALA A 12 11.44 -8.67 25.62
N ARG A 13 10.58 -7.78 26.13
CA ARG A 13 9.49 -7.16 25.37
C ARG A 13 10.02 -6.36 24.19
N LEU A 14 10.99 -5.48 24.44
CA LEU A 14 11.59 -4.63 23.40
C LEU A 14 12.26 -5.46 22.31
N LYS A 15 13.00 -6.52 22.69
CA LYS A 15 13.64 -7.43 21.74
C LYS A 15 12.63 -8.12 20.81
N ARG A 16 11.45 -8.48 21.32
CA ARG A 16 10.36 -9.04 20.50
C ARG A 16 9.75 -8.00 19.54
N ILE A 17 9.52 -6.78 20.02
CA ILE A 17 9.03 -5.66 19.18
C ILE A 17 10.04 -5.32 18.08
N GLN A 18 11.33 -5.42 18.34
CA GLN A 18 12.38 -5.17 17.35
C GLN A 18 12.75 -6.41 16.51
N GLY A 19 12.07 -7.53 16.72
CA GLY A 19 12.41 -8.82 16.12
C GLY A 19 11.79 -9.04 14.75
N GLU A 20 12.15 -10.16 14.13
CA GLU A 20 11.62 -10.56 12.81
C GLU A 20 10.09 -10.74 12.79
N GLU A 21 9.47 -11.06 13.93
CA GLU A 21 8.01 -11.20 14.04
C GLU A 21 7.30 -9.87 13.75
N MET A 22 7.81 -8.77 14.30
CA MET A 22 7.33 -7.42 13.98
C MET A 22 7.46 -7.15 12.48
N VAL A 23 8.66 -7.36 11.95
CA VAL A 23 8.95 -7.10 10.53
C VAL A 23 8.02 -7.89 9.61
N ARG A 24 7.79 -9.18 9.92
CA ARG A 24 6.86 -10.02 9.15
C ARG A 24 5.41 -9.54 9.23
N GLU A 25 4.90 -9.27 10.43
CA GLU A 25 3.49 -8.89 10.60
C GLU A 25 3.19 -7.50 10.01
N VAL A 26 4.10 -6.55 10.17
CA VAL A 26 3.93 -5.20 9.59
C VAL A 26 4.25 -5.19 8.10
N GLY A 27 5.20 -5.99 7.63
CA GLY A 27 5.45 -6.19 6.20
C GLY A 27 4.23 -6.73 5.46
N LYS A 28 3.55 -7.74 6.02
CA LYS A 28 2.26 -8.22 5.48
C LYS A 28 1.21 -7.11 5.42
N ALA A 29 1.11 -6.31 6.47
CA ALA A 29 0.16 -5.21 6.53
C ALA A 29 0.48 -4.14 5.48
N LEU A 30 1.76 -3.80 5.29
CA LEU A 30 2.20 -2.88 4.24
C LEU A 30 1.88 -3.41 2.84
N TYR A 31 2.12 -4.70 2.58
CA TYR A 31 1.77 -5.31 1.30
C TYR A 31 0.26 -5.23 1.03
N VAL A 32 -0.57 -5.59 2.02
CA VAL A 32 -2.03 -5.48 1.90
C VAL A 32 -2.45 -4.02 1.66
N ALA A 33 -1.85 -3.07 2.37
CA ALA A 33 -2.12 -1.65 2.18
C ALA A 33 -1.74 -1.16 0.78
N GLY A 34 -0.62 -1.62 0.22
CA GLY A 34 -0.22 -1.34 -1.16
C GLY A 34 -1.20 -1.94 -2.17
N ASN A 35 -1.59 -3.21 -1.98
CA ASN A 35 -2.53 -3.89 -2.85
C ASN A 35 -3.91 -3.20 -2.88
N MET A 36 -4.34 -2.60 -1.76
CA MET A 36 -5.57 -1.81 -1.74
C MET A 36 -5.50 -0.56 -2.62
N ILE A 37 -4.31 0.05 -2.73
CA ILE A 37 -4.06 1.21 -3.61
C ILE A 37 -4.03 0.75 -5.06
N GLU A 38 -3.33 -0.35 -5.36
CA GLU A 38 -3.31 -0.99 -6.69
C GLU A 38 -4.72 -1.28 -7.18
N VAL A 39 -5.51 -2.02 -6.40
CA VAL A 39 -6.90 -2.37 -6.75
C VAL A 39 -7.76 -1.12 -6.95
N GLU A 40 -7.59 -0.08 -6.14
CA GLU A 40 -8.32 1.17 -6.34
C GLU A 40 -7.93 1.86 -7.67
N ALA A 41 -6.65 1.83 -8.05
CA ALA A 41 -6.19 2.35 -9.32
C ALA A 41 -6.79 1.56 -10.50
N GLU A 42 -6.75 0.23 -10.44
CA GLU A 42 -7.39 -0.66 -11.44
C GLU A 42 -8.90 -0.41 -11.55
N ILE A 43 -9.60 -0.29 -10.42
CA ILE A 43 -11.03 0.04 -10.37
C ILE A 43 -11.29 1.37 -11.07
N SER A 44 -10.45 2.39 -10.83
CA SER A 44 -10.62 3.70 -11.45
C SER A 44 -10.49 3.66 -12.98
N ILE A 45 -9.71 2.71 -13.53
CA ILE A 45 -9.50 2.51 -14.97
C ILE A 45 -10.64 1.69 -15.60
N THR A 46 -11.12 0.68 -14.87
CA THR A 46 -12.05 -0.34 -15.38
C THR A 46 -13.51 0.06 -15.21
N THR A 47 -13.85 0.81 -14.17
CA THR A 47 -15.24 1.16 -13.85
C THR A 47 -15.86 2.03 -14.94
N GLY A 48 -16.95 1.56 -15.54
CA GLY A 48 -17.68 2.29 -16.59
C GLY A 48 -16.92 2.42 -17.91
N SER A 49 -15.81 1.70 -18.08
CA SER A 49 -15.03 1.72 -19.32
C SER A 49 -15.69 0.90 -20.42
N VAL A 50 -15.54 1.39 -21.66
CA VAL A 50 -15.94 0.66 -22.87
C VAL A 50 -14.68 0.35 -23.65
N SER A 51 -14.36 -0.94 -23.77
CA SER A 51 -13.18 -1.45 -24.48
C SER A 51 -13.53 -1.91 -25.90
N GLY A 52 -12.56 -1.90 -26.82
CA GLY A 52 -12.72 -2.42 -28.17
C GLY A 52 -13.38 -1.44 -29.16
N LYS A 53 -14.20 -1.96 -30.08
CA LYS A 53 -14.79 -1.19 -31.19
C LYS A 53 -15.84 -0.18 -30.65
N GLY A 54 -15.36 1.00 -30.28
CA GLY A 54 -16.16 2.03 -29.61
C GLY A 54 -15.48 2.66 -28.39
N HIS A 55 -14.21 2.33 -28.11
CA HIS A 55 -13.43 3.00 -27.06
C HIS A 55 -13.41 4.51 -27.29
N VAL A 56 -13.73 5.25 -26.22
CA VAL A 56 -13.62 6.69 -26.17
C VAL A 56 -12.62 7.06 -25.08
N PRO A 57 -11.56 7.82 -25.40
CA PRO A 57 -10.63 8.30 -24.39
C PRO A 57 -11.34 9.15 -23.32
N SER A 58 -10.90 9.03 -22.06
CA SER A 58 -11.50 9.80 -20.96
C SER A 58 -11.21 11.30 -21.05
N LYS A 59 -12.00 12.10 -20.32
CA LYS A 59 -11.79 13.55 -20.24
C LYS A 59 -10.49 13.86 -19.48
N PRO A 60 -9.84 15.01 -19.76
CA PRO A 60 -8.76 15.53 -18.92
C PRO A 60 -9.11 15.51 -17.42
N GLY A 61 -8.15 15.10 -16.59
CA GLY A 61 -8.30 15.01 -15.14
C GLY A 61 -9.09 13.80 -14.64
N GLN A 62 -9.73 13.04 -15.53
CA GLN A 62 -10.39 11.78 -15.18
C GLN A 62 -9.45 10.59 -15.42
N PRO A 63 -9.62 9.48 -14.69
CA PRO A 63 -8.88 8.25 -14.93
C PRO A 63 -8.98 7.81 -16.40
N PRO A 64 -7.96 7.14 -16.95
CA PRO A 64 -8.01 6.63 -18.31
C PRO A 64 -9.04 5.49 -18.44
N ASN A 65 -9.78 5.47 -19.55
CA ASN A 65 -10.68 4.36 -19.85
C ASN A 65 -9.89 3.14 -20.31
N ARG A 66 -10.21 1.98 -19.73
CA ARG A 66 -9.64 0.69 -20.13
C ARG A 66 -9.81 0.41 -21.63
N ASP A 67 -8.71 0.08 -22.28
CA ASP A 67 -8.68 -0.34 -23.69
C ASP A 67 -8.35 -1.85 -23.81
N THR A 68 -7.07 -2.21 -23.85
CA THR A 68 -6.62 -3.61 -24.04
C THR A 68 -6.38 -4.38 -22.74
N GLY A 69 -6.53 -3.74 -21.58
CA GLY A 69 -6.14 -4.30 -20.29
C GLY A 69 -4.66 -4.10 -19.93
N MET A 70 -3.87 -3.52 -20.84
CA MET A 70 -2.42 -3.33 -20.63
C MET A 70 -2.10 -2.33 -19.51
N LEU A 71 -2.97 -1.37 -19.21
CA LEU A 71 -2.70 -0.39 -18.16
C LEU A 71 -2.98 -0.96 -16.77
N ASP A 72 -4.20 -1.43 -16.55
CA ASP A 72 -4.66 -2.04 -15.30
C ASP A 72 -3.86 -3.29 -14.97
N GLY A 73 -3.67 -4.20 -15.93
CA GLY A 73 -2.91 -5.44 -15.70
C GLY A 73 -1.39 -5.28 -15.56
N ASN A 74 -0.86 -4.05 -15.58
CA ASN A 74 0.56 -3.76 -15.30
C ASN A 74 0.72 -2.79 -14.12
N ILE A 75 -0.27 -2.67 -13.25
CA ILE A 75 -0.08 -2.09 -11.92
C ILE A 75 0.33 -3.23 -11.00
N GLU A 76 1.36 -3.01 -10.18
CA GLU A 76 1.82 -4.04 -9.25
C GLU A 76 2.23 -3.45 -7.90
N THR A 77 2.05 -4.24 -6.85
CA THR A 77 2.52 -3.98 -5.50
C THR A 77 3.64 -4.95 -5.17
N VAL A 78 4.80 -4.42 -4.78
CA VAL A 78 5.97 -5.22 -4.40
C VAL A 78 6.55 -4.77 -3.07
N LEU A 79 6.99 -5.74 -2.24
CA LEU A 79 7.79 -5.46 -1.04
C LEU A 79 9.25 -5.29 -1.47
N VAL A 80 9.68 -4.05 -1.64
CA VAL A 80 11.08 -3.72 -2.00
C VAL A 80 12.03 -3.84 -0.81
N GLU A 81 11.52 -3.64 0.40
CA GLU A 81 12.23 -3.87 1.66
C GLU A 81 11.24 -4.41 2.70
N PRO A 82 11.69 -5.02 3.82
CA PRO A 82 10.77 -5.66 4.76
C PRO A 82 9.69 -4.75 5.36
N LEU A 83 9.92 -3.43 5.39
CA LEU A 83 8.99 -2.41 5.87
C LEU A 83 8.72 -1.33 4.82
N LYS A 84 8.85 -1.67 3.54
CA LYS A 84 8.63 -0.75 2.43
C LYS A 84 7.96 -1.47 1.28
N VAL A 85 6.81 -0.93 0.89
CA VAL A 85 6.06 -1.39 -0.27
C VAL A 85 6.13 -0.33 -1.36
N GLU A 86 6.29 -0.76 -2.59
CA GLU A 86 6.21 0.08 -3.78
C GLU A 86 5.00 -0.35 -4.59
N ILE A 87 4.23 0.63 -5.09
CA ILE A 87 3.17 0.41 -6.05
C ILE A 87 3.59 1.12 -7.34
N SER A 88 3.76 0.37 -8.41
CA SER A 88 4.22 0.87 -9.71
C SER A 88 3.19 0.57 -10.80
N SER A 89 3.23 1.35 -11.89
CA SER A 89 2.45 1.08 -13.10
C SER A 89 3.43 1.03 -14.27
N ASN A 90 3.60 -0.17 -14.82
CA ASN A 90 4.68 -0.50 -15.75
C ASN A 90 4.27 -0.46 -17.23
N ALA A 91 3.03 -0.06 -17.53
CA ALA A 91 2.62 0.13 -18.91
C ALA A 91 3.43 1.27 -19.58
N PRO A 92 3.91 1.13 -20.82
CA PRO A 92 4.80 2.10 -21.46
C PRO A 92 4.26 3.54 -21.53
N TYR A 93 2.93 3.69 -21.52
CA TYR A 93 2.24 4.98 -21.58
C TYR A 93 1.68 5.44 -20.23
N SER A 94 1.95 4.71 -19.14
CA SER A 94 1.45 5.01 -17.79
C SER A 94 1.84 6.40 -17.31
N ALA A 95 3.14 6.75 -17.39
CA ALA A 95 3.63 8.06 -16.95
C ALA A 95 3.03 9.22 -17.77
N ALA A 96 2.86 9.03 -19.08
CA ALA A 96 2.24 10.02 -19.95
C ALA A 96 0.77 10.25 -19.58
N LEU A 97 0.04 9.22 -19.13
CA LEU A 97 -1.32 9.36 -18.61
C LEU A 97 -1.33 10.02 -17.24
N GLU A 98 -0.54 9.54 -16.28
CA GLU A 98 -0.55 10.05 -14.90
C GLU A 98 -0.20 11.55 -14.82
N PHE A 99 0.80 11.98 -15.59
CA PHE A 99 1.35 13.35 -15.51
C PHE A 99 0.99 14.25 -16.69
N GLY A 100 0.47 13.67 -17.78
CA GLY A 100 0.26 14.41 -19.02
C GLY A 100 1.55 14.63 -19.82
N THR A 101 1.40 15.29 -20.95
CA THR A 101 2.48 15.68 -21.87
C THR A 101 2.20 17.07 -22.44
N SER A 102 3.11 17.60 -23.25
CA SER A 102 2.86 18.87 -23.97
C SER A 102 1.63 18.85 -24.90
N LYS A 103 1.14 17.66 -25.27
CA LYS A 103 0.02 17.48 -26.21
C LYS A 103 -1.23 16.85 -25.59
N MET A 104 -1.14 16.41 -24.32
CA MET A 104 -2.22 15.68 -23.65
C MET A 104 -2.26 16.06 -22.17
N ALA A 105 -3.42 16.50 -21.69
CA ALA A 105 -3.62 16.75 -20.27
C ALA A 105 -3.55 15.44 -19.44
N ALA A 106 -3.12 15.56 -18.18
CA ALA A 106 -3.03 14.44 -17.26
C ALA A 106 -4.39 13.76 -17.06
N ARG A 107 -4.34 12.44 -16.91
CA ARG A 107 -5.42 11.51 -16.58
C ARG A 107 -4.96 10.67 -15.38
N PRO A 108 -4.88 11.30 -14.19
CA PRO A 108 -4.27 10.67 -13.04
C PRO A 108 -5.15 9.53 -12.52
N PHE A 109 -4.52 8.43 -12.13
CA PHE A 109 -5.16 7.22 -11.60
C PHE A 109 -4.39 6.67 -10.39
N MET A 110 -3.06 6.78 -10.37
CA MET A 110 -2.24 6.32 -9.25
C MET A 110 -2.32 7.26 -8.05
N ARG A 111 -2.09 8.57 -8.27
CA ARG A 111 -2.12 9.57 -7.18
C ARG A 111 -3.51 9.65 -6.51
N PRO A 112 -4.63 9.69 -7.25
CA PRO A 112 -5.96 9.70 -6.65
C PRO A 112 -6.25 8.41 -5.86
N ALA A 113 -5.86 7.24 -6.38
CA ALA A 113 -6.02 5.97 -5.66
C ALA A 113 -5.26 5.96 -4.33
N ALA A 114 -3.98 6.39 -4.36
CA ALA A 114 -3.16 6.50 -3.16
C ALA A 114 -3.77 7.46 -2.13
N GLN A 115 -4.29 8.62 -2.57
CA GLN A 115 -4.94 9.59 -1.69
C GLN A 115 -6.23 9.01 -1.07
N LYS A 116 -7.06 8.36 -1.89
CA LYS A 116 -8.33 7.77 -1.45
C LYS A 116 -8.13 6.66 -0.42
N LYS A 117 -7.11 5.82 -0.60
CA LYS A 117 -6.81 4.70 0.30
C LYS A 117 -5.84 5.03 1.43
N LYS A 118 -5.25 6.23 1.46
CA LYS A 118 -4.26 6.64 2.46
C LYS A 118 -4.69 6.38 3.90
N ALA A 119 -5.90 6.82 4.28
CA ALA A 119 -6.37 6.67 5.66
C ALA A 119 -6.55 5.19 6.05
N GLU A 120 -7.12 4.40 5.13
CA GLU A 120 -7.37 2.97 5.32
C GLU A 120 -6.05 2.19 5.43
N ALA A 121 -5.09 2.49 4.55
CA ALA A 121 -3.74 1.94 4.56
C ALA A 121 -3.01 2.23 5.87
N VAL A 122 -3.05 3.49 6.35
CA VAL A 122 -2.43 3.90 7.62
C VAL A 122 -3.05 3.14 8.79
N GLU A 123 -4.37 3.03 8.83
CA GLU A 123 -5.05 2.32 9.92
C GLU A 123 -4.77 0.82 9.90
N LEU A 124 -4.60 0.21 8.72
CA LEU A 124 -4.24 -1.20 8.61
C LEU A 124 -2.83 -1.46 9.16
N VAL A 125 -1.86 -0.62 8.82
CA VAL A 125 -0.50 -0.69 9.36
C VAL A 125 -0.49 -0.42 10.86
N ARG A 126 -1.26 0.57 11.33
CA ARG A 126 -1.39 0.89 12.76
C ARG A 126 -1.91 -0.30 13.57
N ARG A 127 -2.93 -0.99 13.07
CA ARG A 127 -3.48 -2.20 13.71
C ARG A 127 -2.45 -3.32 13.78
N ALA A 128 -1.66 -3.51 12.73
CA ALA A 128 -0.59 -4.50 12.71
C ALA A 128 0.49 -4.19 13.76
N VAL A 129 0.96 -2.95 13.83
CA VAL A 129 1.91 -2.50 14.87
C VAL A 129 1.32 -2.72 16.27
N LYS A 130 0.06 -2.31 16.50
CA LYS A 130 -0.60 -2.49 17.79
C LYS A 130 -0.67 -3.97 18.19
N LYS A 131 -1.03 -4.84 17.25
CA LYS A 131 -1.11 -6.31 17.46
C LYS A 131 0.24 -6.86 17.93
N VAL A 132 1.33 -6.48 17.27
CA VAL A 132 2.70 -6.89 17.64
C VAL A 132 3.06 -6.42 19.05
N VAL A 133 2.76 -5.16 19.38
CA VAL A 133 3.02 -4.59 20.71
C VAL A 133 2.23 -5.32 21.80
N ASP A 134 0.94 -5.60 21.56
CA ASP A 134 0.08 -6.31 22.50
C ASP A 134 0.56 -7.76 22.73
N GLN A 135 0.97 -8.45 21.66
CA GLN A 135 1.50 -9.83 21.73
C GLN A 135 2.83 -9.87 22.50
N ALA A 136 3.72 -8.91 22.27
CA ALA A 136 4.97 -8.79 23.02
C ALA A 136 4.74 -8.60 24.53
N GLY A 137 3.66 -7.92 24.93
CA GLY A 137 3.28 -7.74 26.33
C GLY A 137 2.70 -8.98 27.01
N ARG A 138 2.01 -9.86 26.28
CA ARG A 138 1.32 -11.04 26.84
C ARG A 138 2.25 -12.20 27.20
N GLY A 139 3.36 -12.37 26.48
CA GLY A 139 4.29 -13.49 26.67
C GLY A 139 5.35 -13.30 27.77
N ILE A 140 5.07 -12.50 28.81
CA ILE A 140 6.04 -12.22 29.88
C ILE A 140 5.40 -12.53 31.23
N PRO A 141 5.90 -13.52 31.99
CA PRO A 141 5.37 -13.82 33.31
C PRO A 141 5.47 -12.58 34.20
N ARG A 142 4.37 -12.26 34.88
CA ARG A 142 4.34 -11.23 35.94
C ARG A 142 5.05 -11.82 37.16
N GLY A 143 6.37 -11.71 37.16
CA GLY A 143 7.22 -12.00 38.32
C GLY A 143 7.40 -10.74 39.16
#